data_AF-A0A1G4BB30-F1
#
_entry.id   AF-A0A1G4BB30-F1
#
_cell.length_a   1.000
_cell.length_b   1.000
_cell.length_c   1.000
_cell.angle_alpha   90.00
_cell.angle_beta   90.00
_cell.angle_gamma   90.00
#
_symmetry.space_group_name_H-M   'P 1'
#
loop_
_entity.id
_entity.type
_entity.pdbx_description
1 polymer ?
#
loop_
_entity_poly.entity_id
_entity_poly.type
_entity_poly.pdbx_seq_one_letter_code
_entity_poly.pdbx_strand_id
1 'polypeptide(L)'
;MRCAECKVELQALGLEWARGQYPTVIGDVTVEWRFESGMLRMKVESPAGSKGKVHLPDPLVSSLDQSVIRVNGIVKNGAQSEANRGDAFVLTQEPPGAGILA
;
A
#
# COMPACT_ATOMS: atom_id res chain seq x y z
N MET A 1 4.99 -12.71 -19.45
CA MET A 1 3.79 -12.33 -18.66
C MET A 1 3.61 -10.82 -18.82
N ARG A 2 2.53 -10.35 -19.46
CA ARG A 2 2.24 -8.91 -19.62
C ARG A 2 1.54 -8.44 -18.35
N CYS A 3 2.19 -7.67 -17.49
CA CYS A 3 1.56 -7.16 -16.28
C CYS A 3 0.69 -5.94 -16.62
N ALA A 4 -0.30 -6.14 -17.49
CA ALA A 4 -1.30 -5.11 -17.83
C ALA A 4 -2.31 -4.92 -16.68
N GLU A 5 -2.51 -5.97 -15.88
CA GLU A 5 -3.26 -5.97 -14.63
C GLU A 5 -2.47 -6.78 -13.60
N CYS A 6 -2.00 -6.14 -12.52
CA CYS A 6 -1.24 -6.80 -11.46
C CYS A 6 -2.04 -6.76 -10.14
N LYS A 7 -2.08 -7.88 -9.43
CA LYS A 7 -2.58 -7.96 -8.05
C LYS A 7 -1.38 -8.10 -7.12
N VAL A 8 -1.23 -7.16 -6.19
CA VAL A 8 -0.18 -7.21 -5.17
C VAL A 8 -0.83 -7.63 -3.86
N GLU A 9 -0.55 -8.86 -3.43
CA GLU A 9 -0.98 -9.40 -2.15
C GLU A 9 0.21 -9.45 -1.20
N LEU A 10 0.08 -8.76 -0.07
CA LEU A 10 1.13 -8.67 0.93
C LEU A 10 0.74 -9.56 2.12
N GLN A 11 1.67 -10.42 2.52
CA GLN A 11 1.52 -11.29 3.67
C GLN A 11 2.51 -10.81 4.73
N ALA A 12 2.03 -10.42 5.90
CA ALA A 12 2.89 -9.93 6.96
C ALA A 12 3.69 -11.07 7.58
N LEU A 13 3.09 -12.25 7.80
CA LEU A 13 3.76 -13.46 8.31
C LEU A 13 4.60 -13.23 9.58
N GLY A 14 4.24 -12.25 10.42
CA GLY A 14 4.99 -11.85 11.61
C GLY A 14 6.20 -10.94 11.35
N LEU A 15 6.42 -10.51 10.11
CA LEU A 15 7.44 -9.53 9.75
C LEU A 15 6.97 -8.10 10.10
N GLU A 16 7.89 -7.30 10.62
CA GLU A 16 7.65 -5.88 10.91
C GLU A 16 7.76 -4.99 9.66
N TRP A 17 8.50 -5.46 8.66
CA TRP A 17 8.67 -4.78 7.37
C TRP A 17 9.10 -5.76 6.28
N ALA A 18 8.88 -5.39 5.02
CA ALA A 18 9.52 -6.03 3.88
C ALA A 18 9.64 -5.07 2.69
N ARG A 19 10.59 -5.37 1.81
CA ARG A 19 10.75 -4.72 0.52
C ARG A 19 10.94 -5.78 -0.56
N GLY A 20 10.23 -5.62 -1.68
CA GLY A 20 10.31 -6.49 -2.83
C GLY A 20 10.33 -5.68 -4.12
N GLN A 21 11.01 -6.22 -5.13
CA GLN A 21 11.01 -5.71 -6.49
C GLN A 21 10.67 -6.86 -7.42
N TYR A 22 9.75 -6.63 -8.34
CA TYR A 22 9.35 -7.60 -9.33
C TYR A 22 9.46 -7.01 -10.74
N PRO A 23 10.35 -7.55 -11.59
CA PRO A 23 10.50 -7.04 -12.95
C PRO A 23 9.30 -7.40 -13.82
N THR A 24 8.82 -6.45 -14.62
CA THR A 24 7.77 -6.68 -15.62
C THR A 24 8.23 -6.26 -17.01
N VAL A 25 7.45 -6.63 -18.02
CA VAL A 25 7.73 -6.27 -19.43
C VAL A 25 7.70 -4.76 -19.72
N ILE A 26 7.11 -3.95 -18.83
CA ILE A 26 7.01 -2.49 -18.97
C ILE A 26 7.83 -1.73 -17.91
N GLY A 27 8.65 -2.43 -17.12
CA GLY A 27 9.45 -1.88 -16.03
C GLY A 27 9.16 -2.57 -14.70
N ASP A 28 9.83 -2.12 -13.64
CA ASP A 28 9.76 -2.79 -12.34
C ASP A 28 8.60 -2.30 -11.49
N VAL A 29 7.99 -3.22 -10.75
CA VAL A 29 7.12 -2.90 -9.62
C VAL A 29 7.92 -3.05 -8.33
N THR A 30 8.03 -1.97 -7.57
CA THR A 30 8.69 -1.97 -6.26
C THR A 30 7.64 -1.81 -5.18
N VAL A 31 7.71 -2.63 -4.14
CA VAL A 31 6.84 -2.56 -2.98
C VAL A 31 7.70 -2.50 -1.73
N GLU A 32 7.42 -1.54 -0.87
CA GLU A 32 8.03 -1.41 0.45
C GLU A 32 6.91 -1.17 1.46
N TRP A 33 6.93 -1.93 2.55
CA TRP A 33 6.00 -1.72 3.65
C TRP A 33 6.67 -1.96 4.99
N ARG A 34 6.16 -1.29 6.02
CA ARG A 34 6.61 -1.44 7.42
C ARG A 34 5.52 -1.00 8.39
N PHE A 35 5.55 -1.56 9.59
CA PHE A 35 4.76 -1.07 10.70
C PHE A 35 5.60 -0.09 11.53
N GLU A 36 5.12 1.14 11.69
CA GLU A 36 5.67 2.14 12.61
C GLU A 36 4.70 2.31 13.77
N SER A 37 5.12 1.97 14.99
CA SER A 37 4.25 2.08 16.17
C SER A 37 2.89 1.37 15.97
N GLY A 38 2.90 0.23 15.28
CA GLY A 38 1.70 -0.54 14.94
C GLY A 38 0.89 -0.02 13.75
N MET A 39 1.31 1.07 13.10
CA MET A 39 0.63 1.68 11.95
C MET A 39 1.36 1.36 10.65
N LEU A 40 0.61 0.94 9.63
CA LEU A 40 1.16 0.63 8.32
C LEU A 40 1.66 1.89 7.58
N ARG A 41 2.91 1.83 7.12
CA ARG A 41 3.46 2.67 6.05
C ARG A 41 3.76 1.79 4.85
N MET A 42 3.25 2.17 3.68
CA MET A 42 3.48 1.40 2.46
C MET A 42 3.69 2.32 1.26
N LYS A 43 4.63 1.93 0.41
CA LYS A 43 4.91 2.57 -0.88
C LYS A 43 4.94 1.50 -1.96
N VAL A 44 4.17 1.72 -3.02
CA VAL A 44 4.19 0.92 -4.24
C VAL A 44 4.55 1.85 -5.40
N GLU A 45 5.61 1.51 -6.10
CA GLU A 45 6.04 2.19 -7.32
C GLU A 45 5.76 1.24 -8.48
N SER A 46 5.15 1.76 -9.53
CA SER A 46 4.82 0.98 -10.72
C SER A 46 5.13 1.77 -11.99
N PRO A 47 5.50 1.10 -13.10
CA PRO A 47 5.86 1.80 -14.32
C PRO A 47 4.67 2.54 -14.94
N ALA A 48 4.94 3.60 -15.69
CA ALA A 48 3.89 4.31 -16.41
C ALA A 48 3.06 3.38 -17.31
N GLY A 49 1.73 3.47 -17.21
CA GLY A 49 0.81 2.64 -17.99
C GLY A 49 0.42 1.31 -17.35
N SER A 50 0.97 0.94 -16.20
CA SER A 50 0.46 -0.21 -15.42
C SER A 50 -0.87 0.13 -14.73
N LYS A 51 -1.70 -0.89 -14.54
CA LYS A 51 -2.88 -0.86 -13.67
C LYS A 51 -2.76 -1.99 -12.66
N GLY A 52 -3.18 -1.74 -11.42
CA GLY A 52 -3.13 -2.77 -10.41
C GLY A 52 -3.96 -2.49 -9.18
N LYS A 53 -4.26 -3.58 -8.45
CA LYS A 53 -4.90 -3.55 -7.14
C LYS A 53 -3.86 -3.94 -6.09
N VAL A 54 -3.73 -3.11 -5.07
CA VAL A 54 -2.84 -3.37 -3.93
C VAL A 54 -3.71 -3.75 -2.74
N HIS A 55 -3.42 -4.89 -2.15
CA HIS A 55 -4.00 -5.34 -0.89
C HIS A 55 -3.06 -4.97 0.26
N LEU A 56 -3.65 -4.61 1.41
CA LEU A 56 -2.87 -4.37 2.62
C LEU A 56 -2.21 -5.66 3.12
N PRO A 57 -1.07 -5.57 3.84
CA PRO A 57 -0.51 -6.70 4.55
C PRO A 57 -1.52 -7.36 5.49
N ASP A 58 -1.58 -8.69 5.47
CA ASP A 58 -2.41 -9.47 6.38
C ASP A 58 -1.55 -10.38 7.29
N PRO A 59 -1.79 -10.42 8.61
CA PRO A 59 -2.68 -9.53 9.36
C PRO A 59 -2.10 -8.11 9.51
N LEU A 60 -2.98 -7.11 9.61
CA LEU A 60 -2.59 -5.78 10.10
C LEU A 60 -2.35 -5.82 11.61
N VAL A 61 -1.36 -5.05 12.09
CA VAL A 61 -1.13 -4.87 13.53
C VAL A 61 -2.25 -4.05 14.17
N SER A 62 -2.65 -2.95 13.54
CA SER A 62 -3.79 -2.13 13.96
C SER A 62 -5.01 -2.38 13.08
N SER A 63 -6.18 -2.56 13.71
CA SER A 63 -7.43 -2.79 13.00
C SER A 63 -7.88 -1.57 12.19
N LEU A 64 -8.60 -1.82 11.09
CA LEU A 64 -9.15 -0.75 10.24
C LEU A 64 -10.24 0.05 10.95
N ASP A 65 -10.96 -0.55 11.89
CA ASP A 65 -12.00 0.15 12.68
C ASP A 65 -11.40 1.18 13.66
N GLN A 66 -10.12 1.02 14.00
CA GLN A 66 -9.39 1.88 14.93
C GLN A 66 -8.34 2.75 14.20
N SER A 67 -8.46 2.94 12.89
CA SER A 67 -7.48 3.71 12.13
C SER A 67 -8.10 4.38 10.90
N VAL A 68 -7.34 5.32 10.33
CA VAL A 68 -7.67 5.98 9.07
C VAL A 68 -6.64 5.56 8.03
N ILE A 69 -7.11 5.06 6.89
CA ILE A 69 -6.27 4.76 5.73
C ILE A 69 -6.29 5.96 4.80
N ARG A 70 -5.11 6.41 4.38
CA ARG A 70 -4.93 7.42 3.35
C ARG A 70 -4.16 6.82 2.19
N VAL A 71 -4.64 7.07 0.98
CA VAL A 71 -3.94 6.75 -0.25
C VAL A 71 -3.63 8.05 -0.97
N ASN A 72 -2.34 8.32 -1.16
CA ASN A 72 -1.83 9.58 -1.70
C ASN A 72 -2.45 10.80 -0.96
N GLY A 73 -2.56 10.69 0.37
CA GLY A 73 -3.14 11.71 1.26
C GLY A 73 -4.67 11.71 1.38
N ILE A 74 -5.38 11.01 0.48
CA ILE A 74 -6.85 10.97 0.44
C ILE A 74 -7.37 9.85 1.33
N VAL A 75 -8.28 10.16 2.25
CA VAL A 75 -8.92 9.16 3.13
C VAL A 75 -9.69 8.14 2.29
N LYS A 76 -9.44 6.85 2.55
CA LYS A 76 -10.14 5.71 1.95
C LYS A 76 -10.78 4.87 3.04
N ASN A 77 -12.03 4.48 2.81
CA ASN A 77 -12.73 3.52 3.65
C ASN A 77 -12.49 2.11 3.07
N GLY A 78 -11.87 1.22 3.83
CA GLY A 78 -11.71 -0.21 3.50
C GLY A 78 -10.27 -0.70 3.25
N ALA A 79 -10.12 -2.02 3.13
CA ALA A 79 -8.83 -2.74 3.04
C ALA A 79 -8.21 -2.81 1.63
N GLN A 80 -8.79 -2.12 0.65
CA GLN A 80 -8.41 -2.24 -0.76
C GLN A 80 -8.27 -0.86 -1.36
N SER A 81 -7.31 -0.68 -2.24
CA SER A 81 -7.16 0.57 -2.98
C SER A 81 -6.59 0.36 -4.37
N GLU A 82 -7.12 1.13 -5.31
CA GLU A 82 -6.67 1.13 -6.70
C GLU A 82 -5.41 1.99 -6.81
N ALA A 83 -4.36 1.41 -7.39
CA ALA A 83 -3.20 2.18 -7.82
C ALA A 83 -3.52 2.78 -9.19
N ASN A 84 -3.61 4.11 -9.26
CA ASN A 84 -3.83 4.82 -10.51
C ASN A 84 -2.58 4.77 -11.40
N ARG A 85 -2.83 4.88 -12.71
CA ARG A 85 -1.89 4.71 -13.82
C ARG A 85 -0.57 5.49 -13.61
N GLY A 86 0.51 4.79 -13.28
CA GLY A 86 1.89 5.30 -13.35
C GLY A 86 2.35 6.21 -12.22
N ASP A 87 1.50 6.51 -11.24
CA ASP A 87 1.88 7.32 -10.09
C ASP A 87 2.32 6.43 -8.93
N ALA A 88 3.21 6.96 -8.09
CA ALA A 88 3.54 6.33 -6.82
C ALA A 88 2.27 6.20 -5.98
N PHE A 89 2.03 4.98 -5.49
CA PHE A 89 0.95 4.67 -4.57
C PHE A 89 1.54 4.66 -3.16
N VAL A 90 1.25 5.72 -2.41
CA VAL A 90 1.66 5.86 -1.00
C VAL A 90 0.43 5.62 -0.14
N LEU A 91 0.52 4.64 0.74
CA LEU A 91 -0.52 4.33 1.71
C LEU A 91 0.00 4.56 3.12
N THR A 92 -0.77 5.30 3.90
CA THR A 92 -0.53 5.53 5.32
C THR A 92 -1.73 5.11 6.14
N GLN A 93 -1.46 4.41 7.24
CA GLN A 93 -2.40 4.20 8.33
C GLN A 93 -2.07 5.15 9.47
N GLU A 94 -3.08 5.75 10.07
CA GLU A 94 -2.96 6.70 11.16
C GLU A 94 -4.01 6.44 12.24
N PRO A 95 -3.75 6.81 13.51
CA PRO A 95 -4.81 6.83 14.53
C PRO A 95 -5.95 7.77 14.10
N PRO A 96 -7.20 7.50 14.56
CA PRO A 96 -8.32 8.41 14.34
C PRO A 96 -8.00 9.79 14.92
N GLY A 97 -8.28 10.85 14.16
CA GLY A 97 -8.06 12.24 14.60
C GLY A 97 -6.65 12.79 14.42
N ALA A 98 -5.68 12.01 13.92
CA ALA A 98 -4.30 12.47 13.69
C ALA A 98 -4.17 13.63 12.66
N GLY A 99 -5.23 13.90 11.88
CA GLY A 99 -5.27 14.98 10.88
C GLY A 99 -5.94 16.29 11.32
N ILE A 100 -6.29 16.46 12.60
CA ILE A 100 -7.04 17.64 13.10
C ILE A 100 -6.11 18.73 13.67
N LEU A 101 -4.80 18.53 13.70
CA LEU A 101 -3.83 19.55 14.12
C LEU A 101 -3.15 20.18 12.90
N ALA A 102 -3.81 21.17 12.31
CA ALA A 102 -3.20 22.17 11.43
C ALA A 102 -3.90 23.52 11.67
#